data_AF-A0A523A3Y7-F1
#
_entry.id   AF-A0A523A3Y7-F1
#
_cell.length_a   1.000
_cell.length_b   1.000
_cell.length_c   1.000
_cell.angle_alpha   90.00
_cell.angle_beta   90.00
_cell.angle_gamma   90.00
#
_symmetry.space_group_name_H-M   'P 1'
#
loop_
_entity.id
_entity.type
_entity.pdbx_description
1 polymer ?
#
loop_
_entity_poly.entity_id
_entity_poly.type
_entity_poly.pdbx_seq_one_letter_code
_entity_poly.pdbx_strand_id
1 'polypeptide(L)'
;MNALNYRIESSHPMVCPLLSASLETAVLMSDSETAVAVAAKSVTRPSGHEIRVVYIPTGEVIFSKSVDNHDASPADPKMNAGASRPAGRP
;
A
#
# COMPACT_ATOMS: atom_id res chain seq x y z
N MET A 1 6.46 27.53 14.57
CA MET A 1 7.20 26.25 14.60
C MET A 1 6.40 25.24 13.80
N ASN A 2 6.91 24.79 12.65
CA ASN A 2 6.25 23.71 11.90
C ASN A 2 6.50 22.42 12.65
N ALA A 3 5.53 22.02 13.48
CA ALA A 3 5.58 20.74 14.16
C ALA A 3 5.52 19.63 13.11
N LEU A 4 6.49 18.72 13.15
CA LEU A 4 6.51 17.54 12.31
C LEU A 4 5.45 16.56 12.81
N ASN A 5 4.21 16.82 12.44
CA ASN A 5 3.06 16.09 12.96
C ASN A 5 2.80 14.78 12.24
N TYR A 6 3.42 14.55 11.09
CA TYR A 6 3.21 13.35 10.27
C TYR A 6 4.51 12.57 10.15
N ARG A 7 4.43 11.26 10.33
CA ARG A 7 5.56 10.34 10.21
C ARG A 7 5.22 9.27 9.20
N ILE A 8 5.98 9.23 8.12
CA ILE A 8 5.99 8.10 7.20
C ILE A 8 6.81 7.00 7.87
N GLU A 9 6.27 5.79 7.91
CA GLU A 9 6.92 4.60 8.46
C GLU A 9 6.86 3.47 7.44
N SER A 10 7.94 2.71 7.35
CA SER A 10 8.06 1.49 6.57
C SER A 10 8.82 0.47 7.38
N SER A 11 8.71 -0.81 7.06
CA SER A 11 9.58 -1.84 7.64
C SER A 11 10.91 -1.99 6.89
N HIS A 12 11.01 -1.38 5.70
CA HIS A 12 12.13 -1.56 4.78
C HIS A 12 12.62 -0.21 4.22
N PRO A 13 13.89 -0.10 3.82
CA PRO A 13 14.42 1.13 3.25
C PRO A 13 13.61 1.52 2.01
N MET A 14 13.32 2.81 1.93
CA MET A 14 12.42 3.38 0.94
C MET A 14 13.21 4.23 -0.02
N VAL A 15 12.76 4.27 -1.27
CA VAL A 15 13.29 5.17 -2.28
C VAL A 15 12.13 6.01 -2.77
N CYS A 16 12.26 7.32 -2.66
CA CYS A 16 11.28 8.25 -3.21
C CYS A 16 11.86 8.87 -4.49
N PRO A 17 11.32 8.51 -5.68
CA PRO A 17 11.79 9.06 -6.94
C PRO A 17 11.65 10.59 -7.02
N LEU A 18 10.71 11.18 -6.26
CA LEU A 18 10.50 12.63 -6.21
C LEU A 18 11.61 13.36 -5.45
N LEU A 19 12.22 12.72 -4.47
CA LEU A 19 13.22 13.35 -3.62
C LEU A 19 14.64 13.02 -4.06
N SER A 20 14.81 12.20 -5.11
CA SER A 20 16.11 11.68 -5.59
C SER A 20 17.01 11.20 -4.46
N ALA A 21 16.40 10.75 -3.37
CA ALA A 21 17.05 10.45 -2.10
C ALA A 21 16.54 9.10 -1.61
N SER A 22 17.46 8.31 -1.05
CA SER A 22 17.07 7.16 -0.26
C SER A 22 16.44 7.69 1.02
N LEU A 23 15.16 7.39 1.21
CA LEU A 23 14.48 7.72 2.44
C LEU A 23 14.86 6.68 3.48
N GLU A 24 15.21 7.16 4.67
CA GLU A 24 15.25 6.29 5.85
C GLU A 24 13.90 5.61 6.06
N THR A 25 13.92 4.53 6.82
CA THR A 25 12.76 3.70 7.17
C THR A 25 11.63 4.52 7.84
N ALA A 26 11.94 5.71 8.36
CA ALA A 26 10.94 6.67 8.79
C ALA A 26 11.29 8.11 8.41
N VAL A 27 10.31 8.90 7.98
CA VAL A 27 10.48 10.31 7.64
C VAL A 27 9.40 11.18 8.23
N LEU A 28 9.83 12.31 8.79
CA LEU A 28 8.97 13.28 9.45
C LEU A 28 8.59 14.41 8.50
N MET A 29 7.31 14.79 8.53
CA MET A 29 6.70 15.78 7.65
C MET A 29 5.80 16.72 8.46
N SER A 30 5.77 17.97 8.05
CA SER A 30 4.90 19.00 8.65
C SER A 30 3.47 18.92 8.15
N ASP A 31 3.27 18.38 6.94
CA ASP A 31 2.02 18.44 6.20
C ASP A 31 1.53 17.04 5.78
N SER A 32 0.22 16.80 5.91
CA SER A 32 -0.40 15.50 5.59
C SER A 32 -0.38 15.22 4.10
N GLU A 33 -0.67 16.20 3.26
CA GLU A 33 -0.78 16.02 1.81
C GLU A 33 0.59 15.67 1.24
N THR A 34 1.62 16.36 1.73
CA THR A 34 3.01 16.06 1.37
C THR A 34 3.43 14.68 1.88
N ALA A 35 3.10 14.33 3.12
CA ALA A 35 3.43 13.02 3.69
C ALA A 35 2.78 11.87 2.90
N VAL A 36 1.50 12.03 2.54
CA VAL A 36 0.74 11.06 1.74
C VAL A 36 1.29 10.98 0.33
N ALA A 37 1.58 12.10 -0.32
CA ALA A 37 2.16 12.10 -1.67
C ALA A 37 3.52 11.41 -1.71
N VAL A 38 4.37 11.65 -0.71
CA VAL A 38 5.68 10.99 -0.56
C VAL A 38 5.49 9.50 -0.28
N ALA A 39 4.62 9.12 0.65
CA ALA A 39 4.32 7.71 0.93
C ALA A 39 3.75 6.97 -0.30
N ALA A 40 2.82 7.58 -1.01
CA ALA A 40 2.17 7.01 -2.20
C ALA A 40 3.15 6.81 -3.36
N LYS A 41 4.11 7.72 -3.54
CA LYS A 41 5.13 7.64 -4.58
C LYS A 41 6.42 6.92 -4.17
N SER A 42 6.61 6.67 -2.88
CA SER A 42 7.74 5.91 -2.38
C SER A 42 7.59 4.44 -2.73
N VAL A 43 8.74 3.79 -2.98
CA VAL A 43 8.84 2.35 -3.22
C VAL A 43 9.81 1.76 -2.22
N THR A 44 9.48 0.61 -1.63
CA THR A 44 10.39 -0.10 -0.72
C THR A 44 11.40 -0.91 -1.52
N ARG A 45 12.59 -1.14 -0.97
CA ARG A 45 13.55 -2.13 -1.48
C ARG A 45 13.93 -3.11 -0.35
N PRO A 46 13.59 -4.41 -0.46
CA PRO A 46 12.90 -5.07 -1.59
C PRO A 46 11.48 -4.51 -1.86
N SER A 47 11.02 -4.58 -3.11
CA SER A 47 9.66 -4.20 -3.47
C SER A 47 8.72 -5.21 -2.85
N GLY A 48 7.66 -4.78 -2.16
CA GLY A 48 6.75 -5.72 -1.50
C GLY A 48 6.13 -5.19 -0.21
N HIS A 49 6.70 -4.13 0.34
CA HIS A 49 6.47 -3.79 1.72
C HIS A 49 5.53 -2.61 1.90
N GLU A 50 4.98 -2.57 3.09
CA GLU A 50 3.99 -1.60 3.48
C GLU A 50 4.64 -0.26 3.87
N ILE A 51 4.00 0.80 3.41
CA ILE A 51 4.34 2.19 3.69
C ILE A 51 3.12 2.82 4.36
N ARG A 52 3.29 3.37 5.55
CA ARG A 52 2.21 3.99 6.33
C ARG A 52 2.55 5.44 6.68
N VAL A 53 1.52 6.27 6.86
CA VAL A 53 1.64 7.64 7.36
C VAL A 53 0.87 7.73 8.67
N VAL A 54 1.58 8.10 9.73
CA VAL A 54 1.08 8.21 11.09
C VAL A 54 1.02 9.68 11.49
N TYR A 55 -0.12 10.12 12.01
CA TYR A 55 -0.25 11.42 12.66
C TYR A 55 0.27 11.31 14.10
N ILE A 56 1.50 11.78 14.34
CA ILE A 56 2.24 11.67 15.61
C ILE A 56 1.43 12.09 16.84
N PRO A 57 0.75 13.26 16.87
CA PRO A 57 0.12 13.72 18.11
C PRO A 57 -1.04 12.84 18.58
N THR A 58 -1.62 12.01 17.71
CA THR A 58 -2.68 11.04 18.09
C THR A 58 -2.26 9.58 17.90
N GLY A 59 -1.23 9.30 17.11
CA GLY A 59 -0.81 7.95 16.72
C GLY A 59 -1.67 7.29 15.63
N GLU A 60 -2.55 8.03 14.95
CA GLU A 60 -3.48 7.49 13.96
C GLU A 60 -2.82 7.33 12.59
N VAL A 61 -3.10 6.22 11.92
CA VAL A 61 -2.63 5.97 10.56
C VAL A 61 -3.61 6.62 9.59
N ILE A 62 -3.19 7.71 8.95
CA ILE A 62 -4.02 8.43 7.96
C ILE A 62 -3.90 7.84 6.55
N PHE A 63 -2.84 7.08 6.29
CA PHE A 63 -2.60 6.45 5.00
C PHE A 63 -1.76 5.18 5.16
N SER A 64 -2.08 4.15 4.39
CA SER A 64 -1.32 2.91 4.33
C SER A 64 -1.35 2.37 2.90
N LYS A 65 -0.20 1.95 2.41
CA LYS A 65 -0.04 1.35 1.08
C LYS A 65 0.86 0.13 1.19
N SER A 66 0.34 -1.04 0.88
CA SER A 66 1.11 -2.22 0.52
C SER A 66 1.18 -2.31 -1.00
N VAL A 67 2.31 -2.77 -1.54
CA VAL A 67 2.37 -3.19 -2.96
C VAL A 67 1.86 -4.62 -3.09
N ASP A 68 0.71 -4.91 -2.46
CA ASP A 68 -0.06 -6.06 -2.89
C ASP A 68 -0.87 -5.61 -4.10
N ASN A 69 -0.86 -6.44 -5.13
CA ASN A 69 -1.43 -6.24 -6.44
C ASN A 69 -2.97 -6.15 -6.36
N HIS A 70 -3.56 -5.22 -5.61
CA HIS A 70 -5.01 -5.04 -5.53
C HIS A 70 -5.57 -4.24 -6.73
N ASP A 71 -4.80 -4.12 -7.81
CA ASP A 71 -5.35 -4.12 -9.17
C ASP A 71 -5.60 -5.55 -9.69
N ALA A 72 -5.66 -6.55 -8.80
CA ALA A 72 -6.55 -7.67 -9.01
C ALA A 72 -7.97 -7.13 -8.87
N SER A 73 -8.50 -6.60 -9.98
CA SER A 73 -9.91 -6.79 -10.27
C SER A 73 -10.26 -8.21 -9.82
N PRO A 74 -11.30 -8.40 -8.99
CA PRO A 74 -11.68 -9.72 -8.53
C PRO A 74 -11.88 -10.58 -9.78
N ALA A 75 -10.95 -11.48 -10.04
CA ALA A 75 -11.13 -12.52 -11.03
C ALA A 75 -12.34 -13.32 -10.54
N ASP A 76 -13.46 -13.14 -11.22
CA ASP A 76 -14.71 -13.84 -10.93
C ASP A 76 -14.43 -15.34 -10.73
N PRO A 77 -14.53 -15.89 -9.50
CA PRO A 77 -14.40 -17.31 -9.31
C PRO A 77 -15.79 -17.89 -9.57
N LYS A 78 -16.06 -18.21 -10.83
CA LYS A 78 -17.15 -19.13 -11.15
C LYS A 78 -16.67 -20.28 -12.00
N MET A 79 -15.74 -21.02 -11.41
CA MET A 79 -15.72 -22.46 -11.58
C MET A 79 -17.05 -23.03 -11.07
N ASN A 80 -17.83 -23.64 -11.95
CA ASN A 80 -18.58 -24.83 -11.56
C ASN A 80 -18.45 -25.87 -12.66
N ALA A 81 -17.62 -26.87 -12.38
CA ALA A 81 -17.50 -28.08 -13.17
C ALA A 81 -18.56 -29.09 -12.71
N GLY A 82 -19.28 -29.65 -13.67
CA GLY A 82 -19.71 -31.04 -13.63
C GLY A 82 -21.04 -31.35 -12.95
N ALA A 83 -22.01 -31.80 -13.75
CA ALA A 83 -22.75 -33.02 -13.44
C ALA A 83 -23.30 -33.64 -14.72
N SER A 84 -22.79 -34.84 -15.01
CA SER A 84 -23.19 -35.75 -16.06
C SER A 84 -24.63 -36.29 -15.90
N ARG A 85 -25.35 -36.39 -17.04
CA ARG A 85 -26.29 -37.48 -17.46
C ARG A 85 -27.63 -37.61 -16.67
N PRO A 86 -28.72 -38.22 -17.23
CA PRO A 86 -28.70 -39.41 -18.09
C PRO A 86 -29.75 -39.57 -19.24
N ALA A 87 -29.41 -40.53 -20.11
CA ALA A 87 -30.22 -41.52 -20.84
C ALA A 87 -31.65 -41.20 -21.35
N GLY A 88 -31.82 -41.30 -22.67
CA GLY A 88 -32.61 -42.38 -23.28
C GLY A 88 -34.12 -42.19 -23.51
N ARG A 89 -34.47 -42.16 -24.81
CA ARG A 89 -35.74 -42.64 -25.46
C ARG A 89 -37.03 -41.84 -25.20
N PRO A 90 -38.11 -42.03 -26.00
CA PRO A 90 -38.35 -43.00 -27.09
C PRO A 90 -38.00 -42.53 -28.51
#